data_AF-A0A2H9SYI2-F1
#
_entry.id   AF-A0A2H9SYI2-F1
#
_cell.length_a   1.000
_cell.length_b   1.000
_cell.length_c   1.000
_cell.angle_alpha   90.00
_cell.angle_beta   90.00
_cell.angle_gamma   90.00
#
_symmetry.space_group_name_H-M   'P 1'
#
loop_
_entity.id
_entity.type
_entity.pdbx_description
1 polymer ?
#
loop_
_entity_poly.entity_id
_entity_poly.type
_entity_poly.pdbx_seq_one_letter_code
_entity_poly.pdbx_strand_id
1 'polypeptide(L)'
;MSDDETYFKYSQRTTTLIEQPGEDTGELISQTQKQLIFLKLRASPDEALLIDSQLEKLNSLKPITIPQKDGSLQNYYLLQDSTGGVTEKDSLIEHDTLLNTLEKLKKAANIQGVRDNKIKANAILKYPKKGEKPEVQREAIGLEIARILGFQNVAQSTMVQHKGKPCLFVPFDPIEPLGSCINNAQGSHGYIDKKQHSNIEDFGKYSAYFMLCSDPDFIGKEGQNKGLIQSQHSERKLYIFDQVFMRNTHFALDKSFNLVPTSPLSKMPKAISRHFMGRNKTVINDSSYEEKVAGALHLLSKQNEIKALFQQAASTSSTAELKADAKACKQSFESRIHNIKKLFPVIKKDNKRIPIEQLAAQKNDIHLISKAMVVNQIINDPRKQNKRGFMYRALSFFNPKIQVKEIALDTNTNQVTIQLSKKELSDEKIKLLTDQGFSFDRHNNRLAIQNDNLLKLKEITASPDIHAQQSMKDTMRILREQQPQLQPQLQPQLQPQLQRLPDTVSVHNEHDEHQRFANKGI
;
A
#
# COMPACT_ATOMS: atom_id res chain seq x y z
N MET A 1 -19.33 -18.59 18.80
CA MET A 1 -19.80 -18.62 17.39
C MET A 1 -18.99 -19.69 16.70
N SER A 2 -19.64 -20.59 15.97
CA SER A 2 -19.16 -21.93 15.58
C SER A 2 -17.90 -21.93 14.70
N ASP A 3 -16.90 -22.67 15.17
CA ASP A 3 -15.56 -22.93 14.60
C ASP A 3 -15.55 -23.91 13.42
N ASP A 4 -16.27 -23.67 12.31
CA ASP A 4 -16.10 -24.55 11.14
C ASP A 4 -16.46 -23.93 9.78
N GLU A 5 -15.81 -22.82 9.41
CA GLU A 5 -15.78 -22.38 8.01
C GLU A 5 -14.41 -22.64 7.38
N THR A 6 -14.37 -23.67 6.53
CA THR A 6 -13.14 -24.06 5.84
C THR A 6 -12.89 -23.23 4.60
N TYR A 7 -12.11 -22.16 4.76
CA TYR A 7 -11.74 -21.18 3.72
C TYR A 7 -11.24 -21.81 2.41
N PHE A 8 -10.58 -22.97 2.46
CA PHE A 8 -9.95 -23.62 1.29
C PHE A 8 -10.66 -24.88 0.78
N LYS A 9 -11.87 -25.24 1.26
CA LYS A 9 -12.65 -26.36 0.69
C LYS A 9 -13.40 -25.94 -0.59
N TYR A 10 -12.71 -25.86 -1.72
CA TYR A 10 -13.34 -25.55 -3.01
C TYR A 10 -14.06 -26.75 -3.66
N SER A 11 -13.73 -28.00 -3.29
CA SER A 11 -14.42 -29.19 -3.80
C SER A 11 -15.88 -29.29 -3.39
N GLN A 12 -16.32 -28.46 -2.45
CA GLN A 12 -17.71 -28.35 -2.00
C GLN A 12 -18.41 -27.10 -2.55
N ARG A 13 -17.69 -26.27 -3.33
CA ARG A 13 -18.15 -25.00 -3.88
C ARG A 13 -18.05 -25.03 -5.40
N THR A 14 -18.84 -25.89 -6.02
CA THR A 14 -18.86 -26.04 -7.49
C THR A 14 -19.77 -24.99 -8.10
N THR A 15 -19.26 -24.24 -9.06
CA THR A 15 -20.07 -23.30 -9.85
C THR A 15 -20.98 -24.08 -10.80
N THR A 16 -22.17 -23.56 -11.08
CA THR A 16 -23.13 -24.21 -12.00
C THR A 16 -23.37 -23.32 -13.21
N LEU A 17 -23.13 -23.85 -14.42
CA LEU A 17 -23.54 -23.21 -15.67
C LEU A 17 -25.01 -23.48 -15.92
N ILE A 18 -25.74 -22.46 -16.36
CA ILE A 18 -27.15 -22.57 -16.72
C ILE A 18 -27.25 -22.48 -18.25
N GLU A 19 -28.05 -23.36 -18.86
CA GLU A 19 -28.11 -23.49 -20.33
C GLU A 19 -28.65 -22.25 -21.03
N GLN A 20 -29.61 -21.55 -20.41
CA GLN A 20 -30.30 -20.39 -20.98
C GLN A 20 -30.53 -19.32 -19.90
N PRO A 21 -30.48 -18.02 -20.24
CA PRO A 21 -31.03 -16.98 -19.38
C PRO A 21 -32.52 -17.23 -19.07
N GLY A 22 -32.99 -16.78 -17.90
CA GLY A 22 -34.42 -16.77 -17.60
C GLY A 22 -35.21 -15.91 -18.62
N GLU A 23 -36.48 -16.24 -18.83
CA GLU A 23 -37.34 -15.65 -19.87
C GLU A 23 -37.30 -14.11 -19.88
N ASP A 24 -37.51 -13.48 -18.71
CA ASP A 24 -37.46 -12.01 -18.54
C ASP A 24 -36.11 -11.41 -18.95
N THR A 25 -35.00 -12.10 -18.64
CA THR A 25 -33.66 -11.63 -19.03
C THR A 25 -33.44 -11.78 -20.52
N GLY A 26 -33.93 -12.88 -21.12
CA GLY A 26 -33.86 -13.12 -22.56
C GLY A 26 -34.60 -12.06 -23.36
N GLU A 27 -35.79 -11.65 -22.90
CA GLU A 27 -36.54 -10.56 -23.52
C GLU A 27 -35.77 -9.24 -23.47
N LEU A 28 -35.22 -8.89 -22.30
CA LEU A 28 -34.47 -7.65 -22.13
C LEU A 28 -33.20 -7.60 -22.98
N ILE A 29 -32.50 -8.74 -23.14
CA ILE A 29 -31.37 -8.87 -24.07
C ILE A 29 -31.83 -8.60 -25.51
N SER A 30 -32.93 -9.20 -25.96
CA SER A 30 -33.46 -9.02 -27.32
C SER A 30 -33.84 -7.56 -27.59
N GLN A 31 -34.52 -6.92 -26.65
CA GLN A 31 -34.87 -5.49 -26.75
C GLN A 31 -33.63 -4.60 -26.83
N THR A 32 -32.61 -4.89 -26.03
CA THR A 32 -31.34 -4.16 -26.03
C THR A 32 -30.60 -4.33 -27.35
N GLN A 33 -30.54 -5.56 -27.90
CA GLN A 33 -29.92 -5.83 -29.21
C GLN A 33 -30.60 -5.03 -30.33
N LYS A 34 -31.94 -5.00 -30.36
CA LYS A 34 -32.70 -4.21 -31.35
C LYS A 34 -32.32 -2.72 -31.27
N GLN A 35 -32.23 -2.18 -30.06
CA GLN A 35 -31.84 -0.78 -29.87
C GLN A 35 -30.41 -0.51 -30.35
N LEU A 36 -29.47 -1.38 -30.00
CA LEU A 36 -28.07 -1.25 -30.42
C LEU A 36 -27.92 -1.34 -31.95
N ILE A 37 -28.62 -2.27 -32.61
CA ILE A 37 -28.64 -2.39 -34.08
C ILE A 37 -29.21 -1.11 -34.72
N PHE A 38 -30.30 -0.57 -34.18
CA PHE A 38 -30.89 0.68 -34.65
C PHE A 38 -29.92 1.87 -34.53
N LEU A 39 -29.18 1.96 -33.43
CA LEU A 39 -28.15 2.98 -33.25
C LEU A 39 -26.96 2.76 -34.19
N LYS A 40 -26.56 1.50 -34.43
CA LYS A 40 -25.45 1.15 -35.33
C LYS A 40 -25.68 1.65 -36.75
N LEU A 41 -26.91 1.57 -37.25
CA LEU A 41 -27.27 2.04 -38.60
C LEU A 41 -27.04 3.55 -38.82
N ARG A 42 -26.85 4.33 -37.74
CA ARG A 42 -26.63 5.78 -37.78
C ARG A 42 -25.27 6.20 -37.20
N ALA A 43 -24.46 5.23 -36.81
CA ALA A 43 -23.18 5.43 -36.17
C ALA A 43 -22.08 5.69 -37.21
N SER A 44 -21.08 6.49 -36.85
CA SER A 44 -19.81 6.51 -37.60
C SER A 44 -19.08 5.16 -37.47
N PRO A 45 -18.07 4.85 -38.32
CA PRO A 45 -17.35 3.58 -38.26
C PRO A 45 -16.78 3.24 -36.87
N ASP A 46 -16.17 4.22 -36.18
CA ASP A 46 -15.60 4.02 -34.85
C ASP A 46 -16.67 3.75 -33.78
N GLU A 47 -17.83 4.38 -33.92
CA GLU A 47 -18.96 4.18 -33.03
C GLU A 47 -19.65 2.83 -33.27
N ALA A 48 -19.67 2.37 -34.53
CA ALA A 48 -20.16 1.05 -34.88
C ALA A 48 -19.28 -0.06 -34.24
N LEU A 49 -17.96 0.13 -34.15
CA LEU A 49 -17.06 -0.80 -33.45
C LEU A 49 -17.38 -0.92 -31.95
N LEU A 50 -17.71 0.21 -31.29
CA LEU A 50 -18.17 0.18 -29.90
C LEU A 50 -19.45 -0.64 -29.76
N ILE A 51 -20.42 -0.42 -30.64
CA ILE A 51 -21.70 -1.14 -30.62
C ILE A 51 -21.49 -2.63 -30.88
N ASP A 52 -20.68 -2.99 -31.88
CA ASP A 52 -20.37 -4.37 -32.22
C ASP A 52 -19.75 -5.11 -31.04
N SER A 53 -18.81 -4.46 -30.34
CA SER A 53 -18.27 -5.01 -29.09
C SER A 53 -19.35 -5.24 -28.02
N GLN A 54 -20.37 -4.39 -27.91
CA GLN A 54 -21.48 -4.62 -26.97
C GLN A 54 -22.39 -5.77 -27.43
N LEU A 55 -22.68 -5.86 -28.73
CA LEU A 55 -23.50 -6.93 -29.30
C LEU A 55 -22.82 -8.30 -29.15
N GLU A 56 -21.51 -8.39 -29.37
CA GLU A 56 -20.73 -9.61 -29.14
C GLU A 56 -20.79 -10.06 -27.67
N LYS A 57 -20.70 -9.11 -26.73
CA LYS A 57 -20.87 -9.39 -25.30
C LYS A 57 -22.26 -9.96 -25.00
N LEU A 58 -23.32 -9.35 -25.53
CA LEU A 58 -24.70 -9.84 -25.35
C LEU A 58 -24.89 -11.25 -25.92
N ASN A 59 -24.37 -11.51 -27.11
CA ASN A 59 -24.50 -12.80 -27.81
C ASN A 59 -23.72 -13.93 -27.12
N SER A 60 -22.73 -13.59 -26.28
CA SER A 60 -21.87 -14.56 -25.60
C SER A 60 -22.21 -14.78 -24.13
N LEU A 61 -23.22 -14.09 -23.59
CA LEU A 61 -23.64 -14.21 -22.20
C LEU A 61 -24.03 -15.65 -21.86
N LYS A 62 -23.40 -16.21 -20.83
CA LYS A 62 -23.76 -17.51 -20.26
C LYS A 62 -24.02 -17.37 -18.76
N PRO A 63 -25.24 -17.65 -18.28
CA PRO A 63 -25.51 -17.55 -16.86
C PRO A 63 -24.70 -18.58 -16.07
N ILE A 64 -24.25 -18.16 -14.89
CA ILE A 64 -23.46 -18.96 -13.98
C ILE A 64 -23.82 -18.61 -12.54
N THR A 65 -23.97 -19.64 -11.71
CA THR A 65 -24.16 -19.47 -10.26
C THR A 65 -22.83 -19.71 -9.55
N ILE A 66 -22.46 -18.77 -8.68
CA ILE A 66 -21.25 -18.79 -7.86
C ILE A 66 -21.63 -19.01 -6.39
N PRO A 67 -21.18 -20.12 -5.76
CA PRO A 67 -21.34 -20.31 -4.33
C PRO A 67 -20.41 -19.38 -3.53
N GLN A 68 -20.98 -18.69 -2.54
CA GLN A 68 -20.28 -17.78 -1.66
C GLN A 68 -19.72 -18.50 -0.42
N LYS A 69 -18.96 -17.78 0.41
CA LYS A 69 -18.35 -18.34 1.62
C LYS A 69 -19.38 -18.85 2.62
N ASP A 70 -20.43 -18.07 2.82
CA ASP A 70 -21.56 -18.32 3.72
C ASP A 70 -22.55 -19.39 3.21
N GLY A 71 -22.25 -20.00 2.06
CA GLY A 71 -23.11 -21.00 1.42
C GLY A 71 -24.23 -20.42 0.57
N SER A 72 -24.42 -19.10 0.54
CA SER A 72 -25.36 -18.47 -0.38
C SER A 72 -24.92 -18.64 -1.84
N LEU A 73 -25.87 -18.56 -2.76
CA LEU A 73 -25.64 -18.66 -4.19
C LEU A 73 -25.88 -17.30 -4.83
N GLN A 74 -24.94 -16.83 -5.64
CA GLN A 74 -25.09 -15.56 -6.36
C GLN A 74 -24.99 -15.77 -7.86
N ASN A 75 -25.84 -15.07 -8.60
CA ASN A 75 -25.99 -15.24 -10.04
C ASN A 75 -25.17 -14.20 -10.81
N TYR A 76 -24.44 -14.68 -11.80
CA TYR A 76 -23.59 -13.91 -12.69
C TYR A 76 -23.80 -14.36 -14.14
N TYR A 77 -23.20 -13.62 -15.06
CA TYR A 77 -23.02 -14.03 -16.45
C TYR A 77 -21.55 -13.99 -16.83
N LEU A 78 -21.10 -15.01 -17.54
CA LEU A 78 -19.82 -15.01 -18.23
C LEU A 78 -19.84 -13.97 -19.35
N LEU A 79 -18.81 -13.14 -19.39
CA LEU A 79 -18.55 -12.16 -20.43
C LEU A 79 -17.33 -12.56 -21.24
N GLN A 80 -17.47 -12.54 -22.56
CA GLN A 80 -16.33 -12.60 -23.45
C GLN A 80 -15.68 -11.21 -23.52
N ASP A 81 -14.84 -10.91 -22.54
CA ASP A 81 -14.03 -9.69 -22.49
C ASP A 81 -12.55 -10.05 -22.66
N SER A 82 -11.81 -9.23 -23.39
CA SER A 82 -10.35 -9.36 -23.50
C SER A 82 -9.68 -8.81 -22.24
N THR A 83 -9.85 -9.48 -21.09
CA THR A 83 -9.11 -9.14 -19.89
C THR A 83 -7.63 -9.45 -20.07
N GLY A 84 -6.79 -8.42 -20.17
CA GLY A 84 -5.34 -8.56 -20.23
C GLY A 84 -4.74 -9.23 -18.98
N GLY A 85 -3.56 -9.84 -19.16
CA GLY A 85 -2.80 -10.50 -18.10
C GLY A 85 -2.28 -11.88 -18.52
N VAL A 86 -1.32 -12.40 -17.75
CA VAL A 86 -0.69 -13.72 -18.02
C VAL A 86 -1.55 -14.89 -17.50
N THR A 87 -2.49 -14.61 -16.60
CA THR A 87 -3.38 -15.62 -15.99
C THR A 87 -4.60 -15.87 -16.86
N GLU A 88 -4.99 -17.14 -17.04
CA GLU A 88 -6.29 -17.51 -17.63
C GLU A 88 -7.41 -17.01 -16.70
N LYS A 89 -8.41 -16.30 -17.25
CA LYS A 89 -9.48 -15.67 -16.47
C LYS A 89 -10.80 -15.66 -17.24
N ASP A 90 -11.91 -15.87 -16.55
CA ASP A 90 -13.25 -15.64 -17.08
C ASP A 90 -13.83 -14.36 -16.44
N SER A 91 -14.19 -13.40 -17.28
CA SER A 91 -14.83 -12.15 -16.85
C SER A 91 -16.31 -12.39 -16.52
N LEU A 92 -16.81 -11.73 -15.48
CA LEU A 92 -18.17 -11.89 -14.98
C LEU A 92 -18.86 -10.54 -14.79
N ILE A 93 -20.17 -10.51 -15.02
CA ILE A 93 -21.07 -9.43 -14.59
C ILE A 93 -22.17 -10.01 -13.70
N GLU A 94 -22.39 -9.40 -12.55
CA GLU A 94 -23.49 -9.76 -11.64
C GLU A 94 -24.86 -9.56 -12.31
N HIS A 95 -25.80 -10.46 -12.06
CA HIS A 95 -27.14 -10.46 -12.66
C HIS A 95 -27.86 -9.10 -12.52
N ASP A 96 -27.96 -8.55 -11.31
CA ASP A 96 -28.66 -7.28 -11.07
C ASP A 96 -27.96 -6.10 -11.75
N THR A 97 -26.63 -6.11 -11.77
CA THR A 97 -25.83 -5.11 -12.47
C THR A 97 -26.05 -5.20 -14.00
N LEU A 98 -26.15 -6.41 -14.55
CA LEU A 98 -26.47 -6.62 -15.95
C LEU A 98 -27.87 -6.10 -16.27
N LEU A 99 -28.91 -6.51 -15.54
CA LEU A 99 -30.29 -6.06 -15.79
C LEU A 99 -30.41 -4.53 -15.80
N ASN A 100 -29.80 -3.86 -14.81
CA ASN A 100 -29.75 -2.41 -14.75
C ASN A 100 -29.04 -1.79 -15.95
N THR A 101 -27.96 -2.43 -16.43
CA THR A 101 -27.21 -1.97 -17.61
C THR A 101 -28.03 -2.14 -18.89
N LEU A 102 -28.68 -3.29 -19.06
CA LEU A 102 -29.56 -3.57 -20.20
C LEU A 102 -30.74 -2.61 -20.26
N GLU A 103 -31.38 -2.31 -19.12
CA GLU A 103 -32.47 -1.32 -19.05
C GLU A 103 -32.04 0.07 -19.53
N LYS A 104 -30.81 0.49 -19.17
CA LYS A 104 -30.25 1.77 -19.62
C LYS A 104 -29.87 1.74 -21.10
N LEU A 105 -29.27 0.65 -21.58
CA LEU A 105 -28.90 0.49 -22.99
C LEU A 105 -30.12 0.41 -23.91
N LYS A 106 -31.19 -0.29 -23.50
CA LYS A 106 -32.48 -0.33 -24.19
C LYS A 106 -33.06 1.08 -24.39
N LYS A 107 -32.85 1.98 -23.44
CA LYS A 107 -33.34 3.36 -23.45
C LYS A 107 -32.33 4.36 -24.02
N ALA A 108 -31.16 3.92 -24.47
CA ALA A 108 -30.11 4.81 -24.98
C ALA A 108 -30.58 5.51 -26.27
N ALA A 109 -30.72 6.83 -26.23
CA ALA A 109 -31.17 7.61 -27.37
C ALA A 109 -30.06 7.86 -28.42
N ASN A 110 -28.79 7.71 -28.02
CA ASN A 110 -27.61 8.02 -28.85
C ASN A 110 -26.38 7.20 -28.42
N ILE A 111 -25.27 7.36 -29.17
CA ILE A 111 -24.01 6.65 -28.93
C ILE A 111 -23.38 7.02 -27.57
N GLN A 112 -23.55 8.26 -27.11
CA GLN A 112 -23.04 8.66 -25.79
C GLN A 112 -23.71 7.85 -24.67
N GLY A 113 -25.03 7.64 -24.76
CA GLY A 113 -25.75 6.74 -23.86
C GLY A 113 -25.22 5.31 -23.85
N VAL A 114 -24.73 4.81 -25.00
CA VAL A 114 -24.06 3.50 -25.08
C VAL A 114 -22.68 3.53 -24.40
N ARG A 115 -21.89 4.60 -24.62
CA ARG A 115 -20.57 4.76 -23.97
C ARG A 115 -20.66 4.77 -22.45
N ASP A 116 -21.64 5.49 -21.92
CA ASP A 116 -21.84 5.67 -20.49
C ASP A 116 -22.36 4.39 -19.80
N ASN A 117 -23.10 3.56 -20.54
CA ASN A 117 -23.77 2.36 -20.02
C ASN A 117 -23.24 1.06 -20.65
N LYS A 118 -22.00 1.04 -21.11
CA LYS A 118 -21.41 -0.18 -21.69
C LYS A 118 -21.36 -1.33 -20.68
N ILE A 119 -21.56 -2.55 -21.17
CA ILE A 119 -21.43 -3.79 -20.42
C ILE A 119 -19.96 -3.98 -20.06
N LYS A 120 -19.67 -4.06 -18.75
CA LYS A 120 -18.33 -4.27 -18.20
C LYS A 120 -18.38 -5.37 -17.15
N ALA A 121 -17.28 -6.12 -17.06
CA ALA A 121 -17.09 -7.04 -15.96
C ALA A 121 -17.04 -6.29 -14.61
N ASN A 122 -17.69 -6.86 -13.61
CA ASN A 122 -17.61 -6.44 -12.20
C ASN A 122 -17.15 -7.58 -11.27
N ALA A 123 -16.75 -8.72 -11.84
CA ALA A 123 -16.14 -9.83 -11.14
C ALA A 123 -15.28 -10.68 -12.08
N ILE A 124 -14.48 -11.59 -11.52
CA ILE A 124 -13.61 -12.48 -12.29
C ILE A 124 -13.47 -13.85 -11.63
N LEU A 125 -13.35 -14.88 -12.47
CA LEU A 125 -12.83 -16.19 -12.08
C LEU A 125 -11.39 -16.30 -12.56
N LYS A 126 -10.44 -16.36 -11.62
CA LYS A 126 -9.04 -16.60 -11.92
C LYS A 126 -8.74 -18.10 -11.91
N TYR A 127 -8.08 -18.56 -12.96
CA TYR A 127 -7.57 -19.92 -13.05
C TYR A 127 -6.09 -19.96 -12.71
N PRO A 128 -5.55 -21.11 -12.28
CA PRO A 128 -4.11 -21.29 -12.23
C PRO A 128 -3.52 -21.17 -13.64
N LYS A 129 -2.38 -20.48 -13.79
CA LYS A 129 -1.62 -20.51 -15.06
C LYS A 129 -1.26 -21.95 -15.44
N LYS A 130 -1.11 -22.22 -16.74
CA LYS A 130 -0.65 -23.52 -17.24
C LYS A 130 0.65 -23.92 -16.53
N GLY A 131 0.61 -25.01 -15.77
CA GLY A 131 1.76 -25.54 -15.01
C GLY A 131 1.93 -25.01 -13.58
N GLU A 132 1.20 -23.98 -13.14
CA GLU A 132 1.30 -23.40 -11.79
C GLU A 132 -0.01 -23.49 -11.01
N LYS A 133 -0.46 -24.73 -10.75
CA LYS A 133 -1.72 -25.01 -10.05
C LYS A 133 -1.90 -24.28 -8.70
N PRO A 134 -0.85 -24.00 -7.90
CA PRO A 134 -1.03 -23.34 -6.60
C PRO A 134 -1.23 -21.83 -6.62
N GLU A 135 -1.09 -21.14 -7.76
CA GLU A 135 -1.13 -19.67 -7.83
C GLU A 135 -2.38 -19.07 -7.17
N VAL A 136 -3.56 -19.54 -7.56
CA VAL A 136 -4.84 -19.08 -7.01
C VAL A 136 -5.02 -19.39 -5.51
N GLN A 137 -4.46 -20.51 -5.04
CA GLN A 137 -4.44 -20.85 -3.61
C GLN A 137 -3.53 -19.89 -2.83
N ARG A 138 -2.37 -19.55 -3.39
CA ARG A 138 -1.43 -18.60 -2.77
C ARG A 138 -1.99 -17.19 -2.73
N GLU A 139 -2.76 -16.77 -3.74
CA GLU A 139 -3.52 -15.52 -3.70
C GLU A 139 -4.58 -15.54 -2.59
N ALA A 140 -5.38 -16.62 -2.51
CA ALA A 140 -6.36 -16.78 -1.44
C ALA A 140 -5.71 -16.73 -0.03
N ILE A 141 -4.56 -17.38 0.16
CA ILE A 141 -3.76 -17.29 1.39
C ILE A 141 -3.32 -15.85 1.65
N GLY A 142 -2.78 -15.15 0.66
CA GLY A 142 -2.29 -13.78 0.82
C GLY A 142 -3.40 -12.82 1.26
N LEU A 143 -4.59 -12.92 0.65
CA LEU A 143 -5.76 -12.13 1.03
C LEU A 143 -6.30 -12.51 2.42
N GLU A 144 -6.32 -13.80 2.77
CA GLU A 144 -6.82 -14.23 4.08
C GLU A 144 -5.87 -13.83 5.22
N ILE A 145 -4.55 -13.83 4.99
CA ILE A 145 -3.60 -13.24 5.95
C ILE A 145 -3.91 -11.77 6.20
N ALA A 146 -4.22 -10.98 5.16
CA ALA A 146 -4.61 -9.59 5.34
C ALA A 146 -5.87 -9.44 6.23
N ARG A 147 -6.85 -10.33 6.07
CA ARG A 147 -8.06 -10.36 6.91
C ARG A 147 -7.76 -10.75 8.36
N ILE A 148 -6.92 -11.75 8.59
CA ILE A 148 -6.46 -12.15 9.95
C ILE A 148 -5.73 -10.98 10.64
N LEU A 149 -4.96 -10.19 9.88
CA LEU A 149 -4.33 -8.96 10.37
C LEU A 149 -5.32 -7.81 10.60
N GLY A 150 -6.62 -8.00 10.36
CA GLY A 150 -7.65 -6.99 10.63
C GLY A 150 -7.67 -5.83 9.64
N PHE A 151 -7.06 -5.97 8.47
CA PHE A 151 -7.18 -4.97 7.42
C PHE A 151 -8.60 -4.98 6.85
N GLN A 152 -9.27 -3.82 6.89
CA GLN A 152 -10.67 -3.71 6.48
C GLN A 152 -10.87 -3.64 4.96
N ASN A 153 -9.82 -3.25 4.23
CA ASN A 153 -9.88 -2.92 2.81
C ASN A 153 -9.20 -4.02 1.98
N VAL A 154 -9.75 -5.22 2.02
CA VAL A 154 -9.21 -6.40 1.34
C VAL A 154 -10.26 -6.93 0.39
N ALA A 155 -9.86 -7.21 -0.84
CA ALA A 155 -10.75 -7.79 -1.84
C ALA A 155 -11.46 -9.02 -1.31
N GLN A 156 -12.77 -9.10 -1.53
CA GLN A 156 -13.50 -10.33 -1.28
C GLN A 156 -13.02 -11.39 -2.25
N SER A 157 -12.92 -12.62 -1.78
CA SER A 157 -12.46 -13.72 -2.63
C SER A 157 -12.92 -15.07 -2.11
N THR A 158 -13.36 -15.93 -3.02
CA THR A 158 -13.89 -17.26 -2.70
C THR A 158 -13.22 -18.31 -3.57
N MET A 159 -12.67 -19.35 -2.95
CA MET A 159 -12.15 -20.51 -3.66
C MET A 159 -13.34 -21.38 -4.13
N VAL A 160 -13.44 -21.63 -5.42
CA VAL A 160 -14.53 -22.39 -6.07
C VAL A 160 -13.96 -23.43 -7.03
N GLN A 161 -14.80 -24.40 -7.44
CA GLN A 161 -14.49 -25.32 -8.53
C GLN A 161 -15.31 -24.97 -9.76
N HIS A 162 -14.64 -24.66 -10.87
CA HIS A 162 -15.27 -24.33 -12.14
C HIS A 162 -14.67 -25.16 -13.27
N LYS A 163 -15.53 -25.82 -14.07
CA LYS A 163 -15.11 -26.76 -15.14
C LYS A 163 -14.09 -27.80 -14.65
N GLY A 164 -14.32 -28.33 -13.44
CA GLY A 164 -13.44 -29.32 -12.81
C GLY A 164 -12.11 -28.76 -12.27
N LYS A 165 -11.80 -27.47 -12.45
CA LYS A 165 -10.55 -26.83 -11.99
C LYS A 165 -10.78 -25.99 -10.72
N PRO A 166 -9.82 -25.92 -9.79
CA PRO A 166 -9.85 -24.95 -8.71
C PRO A 166 -9.65 -23.53 -9.26
N CYS A 167 -10.46 -22.58 -8.82
CA CYS A 167 -10.44 -21.19 -9.25
C CYS A 167 -10.60 -20.26 -8.05
N LEU A 168 -10.13 -19.02 -8.20
CA LEU A 168 -10.42 -17.94 -7.26
C LEU A 168 -11.44 -17.01 -7.88
N PHE A 169 -12.63 -16.95 -7.30
CA PHE A 169 -13.63 -15.95 -7.61
C PHE A 169 -13.32 -14.64 -6.85
N VAL A 170 -13.33 -13.50 -7.55
CA VAL A 170 -13.07 -12.18 -6.98
C VAL A 170 -14.06 -11.16 -7.58
N PRO A 171 -15.03 -10.63 -6.81
CA PRO A 171 -15.80 -9.46 -7.22
C PRO A 171 -14.92 -8.20 -7.19
N PHE A 172 -15.20 -7.24 -8.07
CA PHE A 172 -14.46 -5.99 -8.16
C PHE A 172 -15.06 -4.94 -7.23
N ASP A 173 -14.21 -4.32 -6.41
CA ASP A 173 -14.57 -3.14 -5.63
C ASP A 173 -14.26 -1.84 -6.41
N PRO A 174 -14.98 -0.75 -6.12
CA PRO A 174 -14.72 0.56 -6.72
C PRO A 174 -13.43 1.16 -6.16
N ILE A 175 -12.33 1.02 -6.92
CA ILE A 175 -11.00 1.45 -6.51
C ILE A 175 -10.36 2.41 -7.51
N GLU A 176 -9.53 3.31 -6.99
CA GLU A 176 -8.62 4.12 -7.78
C GLU A 176 -7.25 3.43 -7.86
N PRO A 177 -6.59 3.32 -9.03
CA PRO A 177 -5.23 2.78 -9.09
C PRO A 177 -4.27 3.59 -8.24
N LEU A 178 -3.38 2.93 -7.48
CA LEU A 178 -2.42 3.61 -6.60
C LEU A 178 -1.46 4.54 -7.39
N GLY A 179 -1.21 4.25 -8.67
CA GLY A 179 -0.38 5.09 -9.54
C GLY A 179 -0.87 6.54 -9.70
N SER A 180 -2.16 6.80 -9.50
CA SER A 180 -2.77 8.14 -9.58
C SER A 180 -2.19 9.16 -8.59
N CYS A 181 -1.73 8.70 -7.41
CA CYS A 181 -1.21 9.57 -6.36
C CYS A 181 0.33 9.57 -6.26
N ILE A 182 1.00 8.92 -7.20
CA ILE A 182 2.44 8.73 -7.19
C ILE A 182 3.09 9.70 -8.18
N ASN A 183 3.95 10.59 -7.67
CA ASN A 183 4.77 11.46 -8.50
C ASN A 183 6.04 10.73 -8.96
N ASN A 184 6.40 10.90 -10.24
CA ASN A 184 7.40 10.11 -10.94
C ASN A 184 8.55 10.95 -11.54
N ALA A 185 8.64 12.25 -11.24
CA ALA A 185 9.49 13.20 -11.96
C ALA A 185 11.02 12.92 -11.91
N GLN A 186 11.51 12.01 -11.07
CA GLN A 186 12.96 11.79 -10.90
C GLN A 186 13.42 10.33 -10.78
N GLY A 187 12.62 9.32 -11.18
CA GLY A 187 13.14 7.94 -11.21
C GLY A 187 12.12 6.82 -11.44
N SER A 188 12.63 5.58 -11.46
CA SER A 188 11.85 4.33 -11.54
C SER A 188 11.02 4.01 -10.29
N HIS A 189 11.04 4.88 -9.30
CA HIS A 189 10.49 4.66 -7.97
C HIS A 189 9.70 5.91 -7.59
N GLY A 190 8.41 5.87 -7.88
CA GLY A 190 7.56 7.00 -7.57
C GLY A 190 7.38 7.13 -6.06
N TYR A 191 7.22 8.37 -5.61
CA TYR A 191 6.92 8.71 -4.22
C TYR A 191 5.49 9.25 -4.17
N ILE A 192 4.84 9.18 -3.02
CA ILE A 192 3.52 9.81 -2.88
C ILE A 192 3.70 11.32 -3.16
N ASP A 193 2.90 11.88 -4.07
CA ASP A 193 2.97 13.31 -4.37
C ASP A 193 2.77 14.11 -3.08
N LYS A 194 3.64 15.10 -2.82
CA LYS A 194 3.58 15.95 -1.62
C LYS A 194 2.20 16.60 -1.42
N LYS A 195 1.49 16.89 -2.52
CA LYS A 195 0.12 17.43 -2.48
C LYS A 195 -0.92 16.45 -1.95
N GLN A 196 -0.61 15.15 -2.00
CA GLN A 196 -1.50 14.05 -1.62
C GLN A 196 -1.16 13.49 -0.22
N HIS A 197 -0.05 13.93 0.42
CA HIS A 197 0.41 13.41 1.71
C HIS A 197 -0.62 13.53 2.83
N SER A 198 -1.44 14.58 2.84
CA SER A 198 -2.50 14.79 3.84
C SER A 198 -3.74 13.95 3.62
N ASN A 199 -3.88 13.32 2.46
CA ASN A 199 -5.12 12.67 2.01
C ASN A 199 -4.94 11.16 1.81
N ILE A 200 -3.82 10.59 2.28
CA ILE A 200 -3.47 9.17 2.11
C ILE A 200 -2.98 8.64 3.44
N GLU A 201 -3.45 7.44 3.82
CA GLU A 201 -3.07 6.81 5.07
C GLU A 201 -1.58 6.49 5.15
N ASP A 202 -1.09 6.42 6.39
CA ASP A 202 0.22 5.85 6.63
C ASP A 202 0.17 4.35 6.30
N PHE A 203 1.03 3.91 5.37
CA PHE A 203 1.05 2.52 4.93
C PHE A 203 1.98 1.64 5.77
N GLY A 204 2.56 2.16 6.85
CA GLY A 204 3.61 1.47 7.63
C GLY A 204 3.12 0.15 8.20
N LYS A 205 1.87 0.10 8.67
CA LYS A 205 1.22 -1.10 9.19
C LYS A 205 1.20 -2.29 8.22
N TYR A 206 1.31 -2.05 6.91
CA TYR A 206 1.31 -3.10 5.88
C TYR A 206 2.72 -3.62 5.54
N SER A 207 3.79 -2.97 6.01
CA SER A 207 5.19 -3.31 5.65
C SER A 207 5.56 -4.77 5.94
N ALA A 208 5.25 -5.23 7.16
CA ALA A 208 5.52 -6.59 7.57
C ALA A 208 4.65 -7.61 6.81
N TYR A 209 3.42 -7.23 6.47
CA TYR A 209 2.54 -8.04 5.62
C TYR A 209 3.11 -8.22 4.21
N PHE A 210 3.57 -7.14 3.56
CA PHE A 210 4.15 -7.23 2.23
C PHE A 210 5.47 -8.02 2.22
N MET A 211 6.29 -7.88 3.26
CA MET A 211 7.45 -8.76 3.42
C MET A 211 7.02 -10.23 3.60
N LEU A 212 5.97 -10.46 4.40
CA LEU A 212 5.46 -11.81 4.66
C LEU A 212 4.93 -12.48 3.39
N CYS A 213 4.14 -11.79 2.57
CA CYS A 213 3.68 -12.30 1.27
C CYS A 213 4.83 -12.43 0.28
N SER A 214 5.79 -11.52 0.35
CA SER A 214 6.98 -11.50 -0.46
C SER A 214 6.71 -11.45 -1.98
N ASP A 215 5.61 -10.84 -2.37
CA ASP A 215 5.13 -10.75 -3.75
C ASP A 215 5.80 -9.59 -4.50
N PRO A 216 6.55 -9.85 -5.56
CA PRO A 216 7.27 -8.80 -6.27
C PRO A 216 6.36 -7.89 -7.11
N ASP A 217 5.12 -8.30 -7.42
CA ASP A 217 4.14 -7.46 -8.12
C ASP A 217 3.65 -6.29 -7.26
N PHE A 218 3.93 -6.34 -5.96
CA PHE A 218 3.70 -5.24 -5.04
C PHE A 218 4.69 -4.08 -5.22
N ILE A 219 5.90 -4.33 -5.75
CA ILE A 219 6.98 -3.33 -5.77
C ILE A 219 7.23 -2.81 -7.18
N GLY A 220 6.88 -1.54 -7.41
CA GLY A 220 7.32 -0.83 -8.63
C GLY A 220 6.43 0.33 -9.03
N LYS A 221 6.89 1.07 -10.04
CA LYS A 221 6.25 2.26 -10.64
C LYS A 221 4.82 2.01 -11.14
N GLU A 222 4.54 0.79 -11.60
CA GLU A 222 3.24 0.46 -12.20
C GLU A 222 2.24 -0.12 -11.22
N GLY A 223 2.67 -0.53 -10.00
CA GLY A 223 1.82 -0.92 -8.87
C GLY A 223 0.48 -1.56 -9.24
N GLN A 224 0.47 -2.49 -10.20
CA GLN A 224 -0.73 -2.85 -10.96
C GLN A 224 -1.79 -3.56 -10.09
N ASN A 225 -1.35 -4.06 -8.92
CA ASN A 225 -2.15 -4.93 -8.05
C ASN A 225 -2.55 -4.24 -6.74
N LYS A 226 -2.52 -2.90 -6.66
CA LYS A 226 -2.97 -2.16 -5.47
C LYS A 226 -3.68 -0.87 -5.85
N GLY A 227 -4.65 -0.51 -5.02
CA GLY A 227 -5.55 0.61 -5.26
C GLY A 227 -5.80 1.37 -3.98
N LEU A 228 -6.50 2.47 -4.14
CA LEU A 228 -7.04 3.27 -3.05
C LEU A 228 -8.55 3.13 -3.07
N ILE A 229 -9.15 3.05 -1.89
CA ILE A 229 -10.59 3.24 -1.77
C ILE A 229 -10.92 4.68 -2.18
N GLN A 230 -11.88 4.84 -3.09
CA GLN A 230 -12.38 6.15 -3.44
C GLN A 230 -13.08 6.77 -2.23
N SER A 231 -12.54 7.89 -1.73
CA SER A 231 -13.21 8.70 -0.72
C SER A 231 -13.05 10.16 -1.05
N GLN A 232 -14.17 10.89 -1.10
CA GLN A 232 -14.19 12.33 -1.34
C GLN A 232 -13.99 13.16 -0.06
N HIS A 233 -14.18 12.56 1.11
CA HIS A 233 -14.24 13.27 2.40
C HIS A 233 -13.38 12.66 3.52
N SER A 234 -12.64 11.59 3.24
CA SER A 234 -11.74 10.96 4.23
C SER A 234 -10.37 10.68 3.63
N GLU A 235 -9.42 10.40 4.51
CA GLU A 235 -8.13 9.81 4.15
C GLU A 235 -8.34 8.59 3.24
N ARG A 236 -7.66 8.58 2.09
CA ARG A 236 -7.67 7.46 1.15
C ARG A 236 -6.83 6.32 1.72
N LYS A 237 -7.41 5.14 1.76
CA LYS A 237 -6.81 3.96 2.35
C LYS A 237 -6.39 2.96 1.28
N LEU A 238 -5.32 2.23 1.53
CA LEU A 238 -4.84 1.15 0.69
C LEU A 238 -5.90 0.05 0.61
N TYR A 239 -6.16 -0.41 -0.60
CA TYR A 239 -7.00 -1.54 -0.89
C TYR A 239 -6.15 -2.69 -1.44
N ILE A 240 -6.25 -3.84 -0.78
CA ILE A 240 -5.42 -5.02 -1.02
C ILE A 240 -6.19 -6.00 -1.91
N PHE A 241 -5.74 -6.16 -3.16
CA PHE A 241 -6.22 -7.19 -4.09
C PHE A 241 -5.03 -7.86 -4.78
N ASP A 242 -5.28 -8.98 -5.45
CA ASP A 242 -4.29 -9.70 -6.27
C ASP A 242 -2.95 -9.89 -5.56
N GLN A 243 -3.01 -10.22 -4.26
CA GLN A 243 -1.86 -10.32 -3.39
C GLN A 243 -1.53 -11.78 -3.14
N VAL A 244 -0.36 -12.21 -3.60
CA VAL A 244 0.05 -13.62 -3.57
C VAL A 244 1.00 -13.89 -2.40
N PHE A 245 0.85 -15.02 -1.72
CA PHE A 245 1.87 -15.51 -0.80
C PHE A 245 2.93 -16.33 -1.57
N MET A 246 4.13 -15.78 -1.71
CA MET A 246 5.22 -16.44 -2.42
C MET A 246 5.93 -17.46 -1.53
N ARG A 247 6.25 -18.64 -2.06
CA ARG A 247 7.14 -19.61 -1.38
C ARG A 247 8.54 -19.04 -1.19
N ASN A 248 9.06 -18.39 -2.23
CA ASN A 248 10.42 -17.85 -2.21
C ASN A 248 10.42 -16.47 -1.56
N THR A 249 11.47 -16.21 -0.78
CA THR A 249 11.67 -14.91 -0.14
C THR A 249 12.41 -13.99 -1.09
N HIS A 250 11.71 -12.95 -1.50
CA HIS A 250 12.12 -11.90 -2.43
C HIS A 250 12.41 -10.59 -1.71
N PHE A 251 11.84 -10.40 -0.53
CA PHE A 251 12.05 -9.23 0.31
C PHE A 251 12.44 -9.61 1.74
N ALA A 252 13.16 -8.70 2.39
CA ALA A 252 13.36 -8.70 3.82
C ALA A 252 12.99 -7.33 4.40
N LEU A 253 12.92 -7.26 5.72
CA LEU A 253 12.91 -5.99 6.43
C LEU A 253 14.33 -5.68 6.91
N ASP A 254 14.80 -4.46 6.65
CA ASP A 254 16.03 -3.96 7.25
C ASP A 254 15.82 -3.55 8.73
N LYS A 255 16.86 -3.04 9.39
CA LYS A 255 16.77 -2.62 10.80
C LYS A 255 15.91 -1.37 11.02
N SER A 256 15.59 -0.66 9.93
CA SER A 256 14.63 0.43 9.91
C SER A 256 13.22 -0.04 9.54
N PHE A 257 12.98 -1.35 9.51
CA PHE A 257 11.72 -1.98 9.07
C PHE A 257 11.31 -1.58 7.64
N ASN A 258 12.28 -1.22 6.78
CA ASN A 258 12.02 -0.96 5.37
C ASN A 258 12.02 -2.27 4.59
N LEU A 259 11.11 -2.36 3.63
CA LEU A 259 11.06 -3.46 2.68
C LEU A 259 12.21 -3.33 1.69
N VAL A 260 13.14 -4.29 1.73
CA VAL A 260 14.33 -4.34 0.87
C VAL A 260 14.32 -5.60 0.00
N PRO A 261 14.54 -5.50 -1.33
CA PRO A 261 14.72 -6.67 -2.18
C PRO A 261 15.95 -7.49 -1.80
N THR A 262 15.78 -8.79 -1.67
CA THR A 262 16.85 -9.76 -1.39
C THR A 262 17.13 -10.69 -2.58
N SER A 263 16.20 -10.76 -3.53
CA SER A 263 16.34 -11.60 -4.73
C SER A 263 17.53 -11.18 -5.60
N PRO A 264 18.36 -12.10 -6.11
CA PRO A 264 19.38 -11.79 -7.11
C PRO A 264 18.81 -11.08 -8.35
N LEU A 265 17.54 -11.37 -8.70
CA LEU A 265 16.82 -10.72 -9.80
C LEU A 265 16.64 -9.21 -9.59
N SER A 266 16.71 -8.71 -8.35
CA SER A 266 16.68 -7.28 -8.04
C SER A 266 17.96 -6.54 -8.43
N LYS A 267 18.99 -7.26 -8.86
CA LYS A 267 20.23 -6.71 -9.39
C LYS A 267 20.23 -6.63 -10.92
N MET A 268 19.24 -7.22 -11.59
CA MET A 268 19.18 -7.30 -13.04
C MET A 268 18.66 -5.99 -13.68
N PRO A 269 19.08 -5.64 -14.91
CA PRO A 269 18.60 -4.48 -15.66
C PRO A 269 17.07 -4.48 -15.89
N LYS A 270 16.49 -3.29 -16.09
CA LYS A 270 15.04 -3.07 -16.30
C LYS A 270 14.43 -3.90 -17.44
N ALA A 271 15.22 -4.19 -18.47
CA ALA A 271 14.78 -4.99 -19.62
C ALA A 271 14.54 -6.47 -19.28
N ILE A 272 15.07 -6.97 -18.15
CA ILE A 272 15.03 -8.38 -17.76
C ILE A 272 14.07 -8.62 -16.59
N SER A 273 13.89 -7.66 -15.69
CA SER A 273 12.91 -7.79 -14.62
C SER A 273 12.32 -6.46 -14.16
N ARG A 274 11.02 -6.29 -14.43
CA ARG A 274 10.22 -5.16 -13.93
C ARG A 274 9.83 -5.31 -12.45
N HIS A 275 9.73 -6.55 -11.98
CA HIS A 275 9.15 -6.94 -10.67
C HIS A 275 10.11 -6.75 -9.47
N PHE A 276 11.40 -6.50 -9.70
CA PHE A 276 12.39 -6.32 -8.62
C PHE A 276 13.10 -4.97 -8.64
N MET A 277 12.53 -4.01 -9.37
CA MET A 277 13.01 -2.64 -9.45
C MET A 277 12.67 -1.88 -8.15
N GLY A 278 13.37 -2.17 -7.06
CA GLY A 278 12.95 -1.71 -5.74
C GLY A 278 14.08 -1.42 -4.76
N ARG A 279 15.29 -1.14 -5.24
CA ARG A 279 16.46 -1.10 -4.35
C ARG A 279 16.42 -0.04 -3.25
N ASN A 280 15.48 0.91 -3.23
CA ASN A 280 15.36 1.82 -2.07
C ASN A 280 14.00 2.49 -1.80
N LYS A 281 12.99 2.58 -2.68
CA LYS A 281 11.80 3.41 -2.37
C LYS A 281 10.48 2.81 -2.86
N THR A 282 9.77 2.11 -1.97
CA THR A 282 8.33 1.84 -2.13
C THR A 282 7.56 2.94 -1.40
N VAL A 283 6.33 3.25 -1.81
CA VAL A 283 5.45 4.14 -1.02
C VAL A 283 5.18 3.62 0.40
N ILE A 284 5.42 2.32 0.64
CA ILE A 284 5.41 1.73 1.98
C ILE A 284 6.63 2.18 2.79
N ASN A 285 7.80 2.27 2.18
CA ASN A 285 8.99 2.72 2.88
C ASN A 285 8.90 4.21 3.27
N ASP A 286 8.11 5.02 2.57
CA ASP A 286 7.78 6.41 2.92
C ASP A 286 6.97 6.55 4.24
N SER A 287 6.43 5.44 4.76
CA SER A 287 5.63 5.35 5.98
C SER A 287 6.40 5.59 7.28
N SER A 288 5.70 5.98 8.36
CA SER A 288 6.30 6.19 9.68
C SER A 288 6.97 4.94 10.24
N TYR A 289 8.00 5.16 11.02
CA TYR A 289 8.76 4.07 11.64
C TYR A 289 7.89 3.35 12.68
N GLU A 290 7.14 4.11 13.47
CA GLU A 290 6.17 3.65 14.45
C GLU A 290 5.12 2.72 13.82
N GLU A 291 4.49 3.12 12.71
CA GLU A 291 3.50 2.28 12.04
C GLU A 291 4.12 0.99 11.47
N LYS A 292 5.37 1.03 10.99
CA LYS A 292 6.07 -0.18 10.55
C LYS A 292 6.34 -1.15 11.69
N VAL A 293 6.81 -0.63 12.83
CA VAL A 293 7.06 -1.42 14.04
C VAL A 293 5.74 -1.99 14.58
N ALA A 294 4.69 -1.17 14.66
CA ALA A 294 3.36 -1.59 15.10
C ALA A 294 2.80 -2.69 14.19
N GLY A 295 2.91 -2.54 12.87
CA GLY A 295 2.50 -3.57 11.90
C GLY A 295 3.25 -4.90 12.09
N ALA A 296 4.56 -4.84 12.35
CA ALA A 296 5.35 -6.04 12.64
C ALA A 296 4.95 -6.71 13.96
N LEU A 297 4.72 -5.94 15.03
CA LEU A 297 4.24 -6.46 16.31
C LEU A 297 2.86 -7.10 16.18
N HIS A 298 1.94 -6.44 15.48
CA HIS A 298 0.60 -6.96 15.22
C HIS A 298 0.65 -8.28 14.46
N LEU A 299 1.51 -8.38 13.43
CA LEU A 299 1.73 -9.62 12.71
C LEU A 299 2.25 -10.75 13.62
N LEU A 300 3.19 -10.45 14.52
CA LEU A 300 3.67 -11.43 15.49
C LEU A 300 2.58 -11.88 16.46
N SER A 301 1.66 -11.00 16.85
CA SER A 301 0.49 -11.36 17.68
C SER A 301 -0.42 -12.37 16.99
N LYS A 302 -0.55 -12.27 15.66
CA LYS A 302 -1.41 -13.09 14.81
C LYS A 302 -0.72 -14.32 14.22
N GLN A 303 0.53 -14.59 14.59
CA GLN A 303 1.32 -15.65 13.95
C GLN A 303 0.70 -17.05 14.06
N ASN A 304 0.00 -17.34 15.17
CA ASN A 304 -0.62 -18.64 15.40
C ASN A 304 -1.88 -18.83 14.55
N GLU A 305 -2.71 -17.78 14.41
CA GLU A 305 -3.87 -17.78 13.51
C GLU A 305 -3.43 -17.99 12.06
N ILE A 306 -2.38 -17.29 11.62
CA ILE A 306 -1.80 -17.48 10.29
C ILE A 306 -1.19 -18.89 10.12
N LYS A 307 -0.56 -19.44 11.15
CA LYS A 307 -0.03 -20.82 11.11
C LYS A 307 -1.16 -21.85 10.97
N ALA A 308 -2.29 -21.63 11.64
CA ALA A 308 -3.49 -22.45 11.53
C ALA A 308 -4.09 -22.37 10.11
N LEU A 309 -4.11 -21.18 9.49
CA LEU A 309 -4.54 -21.00 8.10
C LEU A 309 -3.76 -21.93 7.13
N PHE A 310 -2.43 -22.00 7.26
CA PHE A 310 -1.62 -22.90 6.42
C PHE A 310 -1.90 -24.38 6.69
N GLN A 311 -2.16 -24.76 7.95
CA GLN A 311 -2.53 -26.13 8.29
C GLN A 311 -3.89 -26.49 7.69
N GLN A 312 -4.86 -25.59 7.80
CA GLN A 312 -6.18 -25.73 7.20
C GLN A 312 -6.04 -25.91 5.68
N ALA A 313 -5.35 -25.00 4.99
CA ALA A 313 -5.07 -25.10 3.56
C ALA A 313 -4.50 -26.48 3.20
N ALA A 314 -3.43 -26.92 3.90
CA ALA A 314 -2.80 -28.22 3.64
C ALA A 314 -3.71 -29.43 3.93
N SER A 315 -4.68 -29.31 4.83
CA SER A 315 -5.62 -30.39 5.16
C SER A 315 -6.78 -30.48 4.18
N THR A 316 -7.26 -29.34 3.66
CA THR A 316 -8.47 -29.26 2.83
C THR A 316 -8.20 -29.20 1.34
N SER A 317 -6.96 -28.95 0.90
CA SER A 317 -6.62 -28.99 -0.52
C SER A 317 -6.94 -30.37 -1.12
N SER A 318 -7.55 -30.39 -2.31
CA SER A 318 -8.00 -31.61 -2.97
C SER A 318 -6.88 -32.41 -3.64
N THR A 319 -5.73 -31.81 -3.92
CA THR A 319 -4.61 -32.47 -4.64
C THR A 319 -3.34 -32.52 -3.80
N ALA A 320 -2.53 -33.56 -3.98
CA ALA A 320 -1.24 -33.70 -3.29
C ALA A 320 -0.30 -32.50 -3.54
N GLU A 321 -0.33 -31.94 -4.75
CA GLU A 321 0.44 -30.76 -5.15
C GLU A 321 0.07 -29.52 -4.31
N LEU A 322 -1.23 -29.25 -4.14
CA LEU A 322 -1.71 -28.11 -3.36
C LEU A 322 -1.45 -28.29 -1.85
N LYS A 323 -1.54 -29.53 -1.36
CA LYS A 323 -1.15 -29.86 0.03
C LYS A 323 0.34 -29.63 0.27
N ALA A 324 1.19 -30.09 -0.65
CA ALA A 324 2.64 -29.88 -0.58
C ALA A 324 2.98 -28.38 -0.65
N ASP A 325 2.28 -27.63 -1.50
CA ASP A 325 2.48 -26.19 -1.62
C ASP A 325 2.14 -25.44 -0.31
N ALA A 326 0.99 -25.72 0.30
CA ALA A 326 0.60 -25.12 1.57
C ALA A 326 1.61 -25.42 2.70
N LYS A 327 2.16 -26.64 2.74
CA LYS A 327 3.23 -27.01 3.67
C LYS A 327 4.52 -26.23 3.42
N ALA A 328 4.92 -26.05 2.16
CA ALA A 328 6.09 -25.25 1.80
C ALA A 328 5.88 -23.77 2.16
N CYS A 329 4.71 -23.21 1.88
CA CYS A 329 4.36 -21.84 2.27
C CYS A 329 4.42 -21.65 3.79
N LYS A 330 3.97 -22.64 4.58
CA LYS A 330 4.11 -22.62 6.05
C LYS A 330 5.57 -22.54 6.50
N GLN A 331 6.46 -23.31 5.89
CA GLN A 331 7.90 -23.27 6.22
C GLN A 331 8.50 -21.90 5.89
N SER A 332 8.16 -21.34 4.74
CA SER A 332 8.57 -19.97 4.36
C SER A 332 8.03 -18.92 5.33
N PHE A 333 6.78 -19.05 5.76
CA PHE A 333 6.18 -18.21 6.79
C PHE A 333 6.97 -18.27 8.10
N GLU A 334 7.24 -19.47 8.62
CA GLU A 334 7.98 -19.65 9.88
C GLU A 334 9.38 -19.03 9.82
N SER A 335 10.08 -19.18 8.69
CA SER A 335 11.38 -18.54 8.43
C SER A 335 11.28 -17.01 8.43
N ARG A 336 10.27 -16.43 7.76
CA ARG A 336 10.04 -14.98 7.71
C ARG A 336 9.69 -14.41 9.09
N ILE A 337 8.84 -15.10 9.86
CA ILE A 337 8.52 -14.74 11.25
C ILE A 337 9.79 -14.71 12.10
N HIS A 338 10.65 -15.72 11.99
CA HIS A 338 11.91 -15.76 12.72
C HIS A 338 12.81 -14.56 12.37
N ASN A 339 12.85 -14.14 11.10
CA ASN A 339 13.60 -12.95 10.69
C ASN A 339 13.00 -11.64 11.22
N ILE A 340 11.67 -11.50 11.27
CA ILE A 340 11.02 -10.34 11.91
C ILE A 340 11.41 -10.28 13.40
N LYS A 341 11.34 -11.40 14.13
CA LYS A 341 11.68 -11.45 15.56
C LYS A 341 13.10 -10.94 15.85
N LYS A 342 14.05 -11.18 14.94
CA LYS A 342 15.45 -10.71 15.07
C LYS A 342 15.62 -9.19 14.95
N LEU A 343 14.64 -8.47 14.41
CA LEU A 343 14.68 -7.01 14.31
C LEU A 343 14.35 -6.33 15.64
N PHE A 344 13.70 -7.04 16.55
CA PHE A 344 13.34 -6.51 17.85
C PHE A 344 14.49 -6.63 18.85
N PRO A 345 14.65 -5.64 19.74
CA PRO A 345 15.59 -5.70 20.84
C PRO A 345 15.17 -6.78 21.86
N VAL A 346 16.06 -7.04 22.81
CA VAL A 346 15.67 -7.81 24.00
C VAL A 346 14.61 -7.01 24.75
N ILE A 347 13.47 -7.63 25.06
CA ILE A 347 12.45 -7.00 25.90
C ILE A 347 12.50 -7.62 27.29
N LYS A 348 12.49 -6.74 28.30
CA LYS A 348 12.32 -7.12 29.71
C LYS A 348 11.07 -6.46 30.27
N LYS A 349 10.35 -7.17 31.12
CA LYS A 349 9.28 -6.62 31.96
C LYS A 349 9.58 -7.03 33.40
N ASP A 350 9.66 -6.07 34.30
CA ASP A 350 10.01 -6.28 35.70
C ASP A 350 11.27 -7.15 35.86
N ASN A 351 12.33 -6.78 35.11
CA ASN A 351 13.62 -7.47 35.02
C ASN A 351 13.61 -8.89 34.43
N LYS A 352 12.46 -9.42 34.02
CA LYS A 352 12.37 -10.73 33.35
C LYS A 352 12.34 -10.55 31.84
N ARG A 353 13.15 -11.33 31.12
CA ARG A 353 13.12 -11.34 29.65
C ARG A 353 11.80 -11.96 29.19
N ILE A 354 11.10 -11.26 28.30
CA ILE A 354 9.85 -11.76 27.71
C ILE A 354 10.01 -11.91 26.19
N PRO A 355 9.62 -13.06 25.61
CA PRO A 355 9.52 -13.21 24.16
C PRO A 355 8.58 -12.18 23.54
N ILE A 356 8.98 -11.57 22.43
CA ILE A 356 8.22 -10.49 21.78
C ILE A 356 6.80 -10.92 21.39
N GLU A 357 6.62 -12.19 21.03
CA GLU A 357 5.33 -12.78 20.70
C GLU A 357 4.35 -12.85 21.87
N GLN A 358 4.83 -12.96 23.11
CA GLN A 358 3.97 -12.98 24.29
C GLN A 358 3.49 -11.57 24.64
N LEU A 359 4.33 -10.57 24.38
CA LEU A 359 4.00 -9.16 24.56
C LEU A 359 3.08 -8.63 23.47
N ALA A 360 3.20 -9.18 22.25
CA ALA A 360 2.32 -8.87 21.14
C ALA A 360 0.82 -9.19 21.42
N ALA A 361 0.51 -9.91 22.50
CA ALA A 361 -0.87 -10.12 22.95
C ALA A 361 -1.38 -9.06 23.96
N GLN A 362 -0.51 -8.22 24.52
CA GLN A 362 -0.85 -7.22 25.54
C GLN A 362 -0.83 -5.81 24.94
N LYS A 363 -2.01 -5.24 24.65
CA LYS A 363 -2.18 -4.00 23.84
C LYS A 363 -1.36 -2.79 24.35
N ASN A 364 -1.26 -2.60 25.66
CA ASN A 364 -0.52 -1.46 26.24
C ASN A 364 0.99 -1.60 26.06
N ASP A 365 1.53 -2.80 26.31
CA ASP A 365 2.97 -3.07 26.19
C ASP A 365 3.45 -2.91 24.75
N ILE A 366 2.64 -3.33 23.76
CA ILE A 366 2.94 -3.15 22.33
C ILE A 366 3.13 -1.68 21.99
N HIS A 367 2.25 -0.82 22.52
CA HIS A 367 2.32 0.60 22.22
C HIS A 367 3.57 1.23 22.82
N LEU A 368 3.91 0.89 24.08
CA LEU A 368 5.15 1.32 24.72
C LEU A 368 6.39 0.82 23.97
N ILE A 369 6.42 -0.44 23.53
CA ILE A 369 7.54 -1.00 22.76
C ILE A 369 7.68 -0.29 21.41
N SER A 370 6.57 -0.05 20.70
CA SER A 370 6.59 0.68 19.44
C SER A 370 7.16 2.10 19.62
N LYS A 371 6.69 2.82 20.65
CA LYS A 371 7.19 4.16 21.00
C LYS A 371 8.67 4.14 21.42
N ALA A 372 9.09 3.17 22.21
CA ALA A 372 10.50 3.03 22.59
C ALA A 372 11.40 2.77 21.36
N MET A 373 10.91 2.03 20.37
CA MET A 373 11.62 1.80 19.12
C MET A 373 11.81 3.06 18.29
N VAL A 374 10.88 4.04 18.35
CA VAL A 374 10.99 5.34 17.64
C VAL A 374 12.28 6.10 17.97
N VAL A 375 12.90 5.82 19.13
CA VAL A 375 14.23 6.33 19.49
C VAL A 375 15.28 6.01 18.41
N ASN A 376 15.19 4.86 17.73
CA ASN A 376 16.03 4.55 16.57
C ASN A 376 15.89 5.60 15.46
N GLN A 377 14.66 6.01 15.15
CA GLN A 377 14.40 7.01 14.12
C GLN A 377 14.91 8.39 14.55
N ILE A 378 14.59 8.83 15.76
CA ILE A 378 14.98 10.15 16.30
C ILE A 378 16.51 10.32 16.29
N ILE A 379 17.25 9.29 16.70
CA ILE A 379 18.70 9.36 16.83
C ILE A 379 19.42 9.29 15.47
N ASN A 380 18.87 8.56 14.51
CA ASN A 380 19.57 8.29 13.24
C ASN A 380 19.14 9.23 12.11
N ASP A 381 17.86 9.53 11.98
CA ASP A 381 17.31 10.40 10.94
C ASP A 381 15.92 10.93 11.35
N PRO A 382 15.85 11.95 12.23
CA PRO A 382 14.57 12.44 12.71
C PRO A 382 13.72 12.99 11.57
N ARG A 383 12.41 12.73 11.60
CA ARG A 383 11.50 13.23 10.56
C ARG A 383 11.42 14.75 10.60
N LYS A 384 11.45 15.35 9.41
CA LYS A 384 11.33 16.80 9.22
C LYS A 384 9.88 17.17 8.90
N GLN A 385 9.42 18.31 9.40
CA GLN A 385 8.16 18.91 8.97
C GLN A 385 8.41 19.94 7.87
N ASN A 386 7.42 20.13 6.99
CA ASN A 386 7.41 21.24 6.06
C ASN A 386 6.92 22.53 6.75
N LYS A 387 6.99 23.67 6.03
CA LYS A 387 6.59 24.99 6.54
C LYS A 387 5.13 25.08 7.01
N ARG A 388 4.28 24.12 6.64
CA ARG A 388 2.86 24.04 7.01
C ARG A 388 2.60 23.03 8.14
N GLY A 389 3.65 22.51 8.77
CA GLY A 389 3.55 21.52 9.86
C GLY A 389 3.29 20.09 9.41
N PHE A 390 3.16 19.83 8.09
CA PHE A 390 2.99 18.47 7.59
C PHE A 390 4.32 17.73 7.59
N MET A 391 4.31 16.47 8.01
CA MET A 391 5.51 15.64 8.01
C MET A 391 5.95 15.33 6.58
N TYR A 392 7.24 15.44 6.30
CA TYR A 392 7.81 14.78 5.13
C TYR A 392 7.85 13.28 5.42
N ARG A 393 7.15 12.50 4.58
CA ARG A 393 7.48 11.08 4.44
C ARG A 393 8.94 10.97 3.97
N ALA A 394 9.74 10.17 4.68
CA ALA A 394 11.20 10.25 4.67
C ALA A 394 11.79 10.10 3.26
N LEU A 395 12.59 11.07 2.81
CA LEU A 395 13.16 11.10 1.45
C LEU A 395 14.40 10.21 1.29
N SER A 396 14.99 9.71 2.38
CA SER A 396 16.24 8.95 2.39
C SER A 396 16.19 7.80 3.38
N PHE A 397 16.82 6.68 3.00
CA PHE A 397 16.91 5.46 3.79
C PHE A 397 18.35 5.21 4.17
N PHE A 398 18.62 5.08 5.46
CA PHE A 398 19.88 4.56 5.95
C PHE A 398 19.59 3.52 7.03
N ASN A 399 20.33 2.40 6.98
CA ASN A 399 20.35 1.49 8.10
C ASN A 399 20.81 2.26 9.34
N PRO A 400 20.11 2.12 10.48
CA PRO A 400 20.39 2.91 11.66
C PRO A 400 21.75 2.49 12.21
N LYS A 401 22.65 3.47 12.38
CA LYS A 401 24.00 3.27 12.93
C LYS A 401 23.92 2.97 14.43
N ILE A 402 22.98 3.60 15.12
CA ILE A 402 22.69 3.40 16.54
C ILE A 402 21.37 2.64 16.66
N GLN A 403 21.34 1.61 17.48
CA GLN A 403 20.19 0.72 17.61
C GLN A 403 19.80 0.59 19.07
N VAL A 404 18.50 0.56 19.34
CA VAL A 404 17.95 0.05 20.59
C VAL A 404 18.30 -1.43 20.69
N LYS A 405 19.00 -1.81 21.76
CA LYS A 405 19.41 -3.19 22.05
C LYS A 405 18.51 -3.88 23.06
N GLU A 406 18.01 -3.12 24.02
CA GLU A 406 17.14 -3.61 25.09
C GLU A 406 16.09 -2.55 25.43
N ILE A 407 14.87 -3.00 25.68
CA ILE A 407 13.78 -2.21 26.25
C ILE A 407 13.34 -2.91 27.53
N ALA A 408 13.37 -2.20 28.66
CA ALA A 408 12.90 -2.69 29.94
C ALA A 408 11.67 -1.88 30.38
N LEU A 409 10.55 -2.56 30.58
CA LEU A 409 9.31 -2.02 31.12
C LEU A 409 9.28 -2.30 32.63
N ASP A 410 9.23 -1.26 33.45
CA ASP A 410 9.11 -1.39 34.91
C ASP A 410 7.71 -0.94 35.34
N THR A 411 6.92 -1.90 35.81
CA THR A 411 5.54 -1.65 36.22
C THR A 411 5.45 -0.94 37.58
N ASN A 412 6.45 -1.07 38.45
CA ASN A 412 6.45 -0.44 39.76
C ASN A 412 6.76 1.04 39.69
N THR A 413 7.68 1.42 38.79
CA THR A 413 8.12 2.81 38.61
C THR A 413 7.43 3.53 37.45
N ASN A 414 6.55 2.84 36.72
CA ASN A 414 5.88 3.32 35.52
C ASN A 414 6.86 3.90 34.48
N GLN A 415 8.06 3.32 34.40
CA GLN A 415 9.17 3.81 33.61
C GLN A 415 9.58 2.80 32.53
N VAL A 416 9.99 3.32 31.37
CA VAL A 416 10.69 2.54 30.34
C VAL A 416 12.16 2.92 30.35
N THR A 417 13.03 1.91 30.37
CA THR A 417 14.47 2.07 30.14
C THR A 417 14.87 1.48 28.80
N ILE A 418 15.68 2.22 28.04
CA ILE A 418 16.14 1.86 26.69
C ILE A 418 17.65 1.82 26.69
N GLN A 419 18.23 0.66 26.36
CA GLN A 419 19.67 0.49 26.18
C GLN A 419 20.01 0.67 24.71
N LEU A 420 20.98 1.55 24.41
CA LEU A 420 21.46 1.75 23.05
C LEU A 420 22.68 0.88 22.74
N SER A 421 22.95 0.68 21.44
CA SER A 421 24.17 0.04 20.97
C SER A 421 25.40 0.89 21.32
N LYS A 422 26.57 0.25 21.54
CA LYS A 422 27.80 0.77 22.18
C LYS A 422 28.44 2.06 21.60
N LYS A 423 27.79 2.77 20.69
CA LYS A 423 28.28 4.03 20.16
C LYS A 423 27.80 5.18 21.06
N GLU A 424 28.72 6.05 21.47
CA GLU A 424 28.39 7.28 22.18
C GLU A 424 27.48 8.18 21.33
N LEU A 425 26.47 8.76 21.98
CA LEU A 425 25.63 9.79 21.36
C LEU A 425 26.36 11.14 21.40
N SER A 426 26.20 11.92 20.33
CA SER A 426 26.63 13.32 20.35
C SER A 426 25.75 14.13 21.30
N ASP A 427 26.30 15.22 21.84
CA ASP A 427 25.57 16.09 22.77
C ASP A 427 24.29 16.67 22.17
N GLU A 428 24.27 16.95 20.86
CA GLU A 428 23.06 17.37 20.14
C GLU A 428 21.93 16.32 20.21
N LYS A 429 22.27 15.03 20.09
CA LYS A 429 21.29 13.94 20.15
C LYS A 429 20.82 13.68 21.57
N ILE A 430 21.73 13.81 22.54
CA ILE A 430 21.38 13.75 23.96
C ILE A 430 20.40 14.86 24.27
N LYS A 431 20.71 16.11 23.89
CA LYS A 431 19.82 17.26 24.07
C LYS A 431 18.46 17.02 23.42
N LEU A 432 18.42 16.54 22.18
CA LEU A 432 17.17 16.23 21.48
C LEU A 432 16.29 15.20 22.22
N LEU A 433 16.89 14.21 22.87
CA LEU A 433 16.17 13.23 23.67
C LEU A 433 15.75 13.82 25.02
N THR A 434 16.61 14.59 25.68
CA THR A 434 16.28 15.28 26.94
C THR A 434 15.13 16.26 26.76
N ASP A 435 15.09 17.00 25.64
CA ASP A 435 14.00 17.91 25.28
C ASP A 435 12.66 17.17 25.08
N GLN A 436 12.70 15.85 24.84
CA GLN A 436 11.54 14.97 24.75
C GLN A 436 11.24 14.22 26.06
N GLY A 437 11.91 14.56 27.16
CA GLY A 437 11.65 14.04 28.49
C GLY A 437 12.45 12.79 28.89
N PHE A 438 13.51 12.45 28.14
CA PHE A 438 14.42 11.37 28.53
C PHE A 438 15.49 11.86 29.53
N SER A 439 15.81 11.02 30.52
CA SER A 439 17.08 11.11 31.25
C SER A 439 18.12 10.19 30.59
N PHE A 440 19.36 10.65 30.43
CA PHE A 440 20.43 9.87 29.78
C PHE A 440 21.59 9.58 30.73
N ASP A 441 21.90 8.30 30.89
CA ASP A 441 23.09 7.79 31.57
C ASP A 441 24.17 7.49 30.53
N ARG A 442 25.20 8.35 30.47
CA ARG A 442 26.33 8.24 29.54
C ARG A 442 27.15 6.97 29.78
N HIS A 443 27.36 6.57 31.04
CA HIS A 443 28.24 5.45 31.39
C HIS A 443 27.67 4.13 30.89
N ASN A 444 26.36 3.97 31.02
CA ASN A 444 25.69 2.75 30.57
C ASN A 444 25.06 2.90 29.17
N ASN A 445 25.08 4.08 28.56
CA ASN A 445 24.36 4.39 27.32
C ASN A 445 22.87 4.01 27.39
N ARG A 446 22.24 4.42 28.51
CA ARG A 446 20.85 4.11 28.86
C ARG A 446 20.01 5.37 28.89
N LEU A 447 18.83 5.27 28.31
CA LEU A 447 17.79 6.29 28.38
C LEU A 447 16.70 5.80 29.32
N ALA A 448 16.11 6.69 30.11
CA ALA A 448 14.94 6.37 30.91
C ALA A 448 13.86 7.46 30.75
N ILE A 449 12.60 7.04 30.72
CA ILE A 449 11.45 7.94 30.49
C ILE A 449 10.19 7.36 31.15
N GLN A 450 9.32 8.23 31.66
CA GLN A 450 8.02 7.85 32.20
C GLN A 450 7.08 7.39 31.07
N ASN A 451 6.24 6.39 31.34
CA ASN A 451 5.33 5.81 30.34
C ASN A 451 4.49 6.89 29.63
N ASP A 452 3.86 7.79 30.39
CA ASP A 452 3.01 8.85 29.82
C ASP A 452 3.76 9.82 28.91
N ASN A 453 5.05 10.06 29.18
CA ASN A 453 5.89 10.90 28.34
C ASN A 453 6.34 10.14 27.08
N LEU A 454 6.66 8.86 27.21
CA LEU A 454 6.98 8.01 26.07
C LEU A 454 5.80 7.89 25.10
N LEU A 455 4.58 7.78 25.60
CA LEU A 455 3.38 7.73 24.77
C LEU A 455 3.14 9.02 23.97
N LYS A 456 3.67 10.16 24.45
CA LYS A 456 3.62 11.45 23.76
C LYS A 456 4.77 11.63 22.76
N LEU A 457 5.70 10.67 22.68
CA LEU A 457 6.86 10.74 21.80
C LEU A 457 6.43 10.85 20.33
N LYS A 458 7.09 11.75 19.60
CA LYS A 458 6.88 11.99 18.17
C LYS A 458 8.16 11.70 17.41
N GLU A 459 8.06 11.22 16.17
CA GLU A 459 9.23 10.96 15.31
C GLU A 459 9.99 12.22 14.84
N ILE A 460 9.57 13.41 15.31
CA ILE A 460 10.01 14.70 14.79
C ILE A 460 11.16 15.28 15.60
N THR A 461 12.04 16.01 14.93
CA THR A 461 12.80 17.08 15.58
C THR A 461 11.95 18.34 15.66
N ALA A 462 12.13 19.14 16.72
CA ALA A 462 11.80 20.56 16.64
C ALA A 462 12.45 21.10 15.36
N SER A 463 11.66 21.75 14.50
CA SER A 463 12.10 22.14 13.16
C SER A 463 13.50 22.78 13.23
N PRO A 464 14.51 22.30 12.47
CA PRO A 464 15.83 22.92 12.48
C PRO A 464 15.78 24.40 12.08
N ASP A 465 14.68 24.82 11.46
CA ASP A 465 14.39 26.19 11.10
C ASP A 465 13.79 27.05 12.22
N ILE A 466 13.24 26.53 13.32
CA ILE A 466 12.64 27.44 14.33
C ILE A 466 13.74 28.18 15.09
N HIS A 467 14.82 27.52 15.52
CA HIS A 467 15.92 28.21 16.18
C HIS A 467 16.74 29.07 15.21
N ALA A 468 16.98 28.61 13.98
CA ALA A 468 17.70 29.38 12.96
C ALA A 468 16.87 30.57 12.45
N GLN A 469 15.56 30.42 12.25
CA GLN A 469 14.68 31.53 11.84
C GLN A 469 14.36 32.46 13.00
N GLN A 470 14.28 31.99 14.24
CA GLN A 470 14.14 32.88 15.39
C GLN A 470 15.41 33.70 15.57
N SER A 471 16.59 33.06 15.52
CA SER A 471 17.88 33.75 15.51
C SER A 471 18.02 34.71 14.32
N MET A 472 17.59 34.33 13.12
CA MET A 472 17.65 35.21 11.94
C MET A 472 16.60 36.33 11.99
N LYS A 473 15.42 36.09 12.56
CA LYS A 473 14.40 37.14 12.83
C LYS A 473 14.88 38.10 13.91
N ASP A 474 15.52 37.61 14.96
CA ASP A 474 16.09 38.42 16.02
C ASP A 474 17.27 39.24 15.49
N THR A 475 18.15 38.65 14.67
CA THR A 475 19.22 39.38 13.96
C THR A 475 18.67 40.42 12.98
N MET A 476 17.63 40.08 12.19
CA MET A 476 16.98 41.03 11.28
C MET A 476 16.22 42.13 12.00
N ARG A 477 15.68 41.84 13.19
CA ARG A 477 15.06 42.82 14.08
C ARG A 477 16.11 43.77 14.66
N ILE A 478 17.22 43.24 15.16
CA ILE A 478 18.36 44.04 15.64
C ILE A 478 18.91 44.92 14.52
N LEU A 479 19.09 44.39 13.31
CA LEU A 479 19.54 45.16 12.14
C LEU A 479 18.54 46.25 11.73
N ARG A 480 17.23 46.00 11.83
CA ARG A 480 16.18 47.01 11.58
C ARG A 480 16.10 48.07 12.68
N GLU A 481 16.33 47.69 13.94
CA GLU A 481 16.35 48.61 15.08
C GLU A 481 17.63 49.47 15.08
N GLN A 482 18.73 48.99 14.49
CA GLN A 482 19.98 49.73 14.30
C GLN A 482 20.03 50.56 12.99
N GLN A 483 19.15 50.27 12.02
CA GLN A 483 19.10 50.98 10.73
C GLN A 483 18.86 52.50 10.84
N PRO A 484 18.00 53.01 11.75
CA PRO A 484 17.83 54.46 11.95
C PRO A 484 19.06 55.16 12.51
N GLN A 485 19.99 54.44 13.13
CA GLN A 485 21.22 55.03 13.68
C GLN A 485 22.38 55.10 12.67
N LEU A 486 22.31 54.32 11.58
CA LEU A 486 23.35 54.29 10.55
C LEU A 486 23.06 55.20 9.34
N GLN A 487 21.81 55.62 9.14
CA GLN A 487 21.44 56.48 8.00
C GLN A 487 21.92 57.95 8.05
N PRO A 488 22.12 58.61 9.21
CA PRO A 488 22.62 60.00 9.20
C PRO A 488 24.11 60.14 8.84
N GLN A 489 24.91 59.05 8.89
CA GLN A 489 26.36 59.15 8.73
C GLN A 489 26.88 58.92 7.30
N LEU A 490 26.04 58.48 6.36
CA LEU A 490 26.48 58.14 4.99
C LEU A 490 25.84 59.01 3.88
N GLN A 491 24.96 59.95 4.21
CA GLN A 491 24.28 60.77 3.20
C GLN A 491 25.03 62.00 2.63
N PRO A 492 26.11 62.56 3.21
CA PRO A 492 26.74 63.73 2.57
C PRO A 492 27.80 63.42 1.48
N GLN A 493 28.19 62.17 1.24
CA GLN A 493 29.40 61.89 0.43
C GLN A 493 29.18 61.29 -0.97
N LEU A 494 27.95 61.11 -1.45
CA LEU A 494 27.71 60.44 -2.75
C LEU A 494 26.78 61.19 -3.73
N GLN A 495 26.68 62.52 -3.62
CA GLN A 495 26.07 63.36 -4.65
C GLN A 495 27.07 64.45 -5.05
N PRO A 496 27.99 64.21 -6.01
CA PRO A 496 27.59 64.20 -7.43
C PRO A 496 28.54 63.41 -8.37
N GLN A 497 28.21 62.17 -8.76
CA GLN A 497 28.89 61.52 -9.91
C GLN A 497 27.96 60.60 -10.74
N LEU A 498 26.69 60.96 -10.89
CA LEU A 498 25.77 60.26 -11.81
C LEU A 498 25.09 61.24 -12.76
N GLN A 499 25.91 61.85 -13.62
CA GLN A 499 25.47 62.29 -14.94
C GLN A 499 26.48 61.76 -15.96
N ARG A 500 26.08 60.67 -16.64
CA ARG A 500 26.46 60.24 -17.99
C ARG A 500 26.39 58.71 -18.06
N LEU A 501 25.36 58.18 -18.72
CA LEU A 501 25.44 57.33 -19.91
C LEU A 501 24.05 56.70 -20.21
N PRO A 502 23.78 56.32 -21.47
CA PRO A 502 22.44 56.32 -22.05
C PRO A 502 21.81 54.94 -22.18
N ASP A 503 20.52 54.98 -22.50
CA ASP A 503 19.63 53.89 -22.88
C ASP A 503 20.24 52.95 -23.94
N THR A 504 19.95 51.64 -23.82
CA THR A 504 19.36 50.83 -24.91
C THR A 504 19.17 49.34 -24.53
N VAL A 505 18.14 48.76 -25.17
CA VAL A 505 17.89 47.34 -25.51
C VAL A 505 17.06 46.45 -24.57
N SER A 506 15.75 46.51 -24.85
CA SER A 506 14.82 45.47 -25.31
C SER A 506 14.51 44.20 -24.49
N VAL A 507 13.19 44.01 -24.43
CA VAL A 507 12.38 42.91 -23.93
C VAL A 507 12.30 41.81 -24.99
N HIS A 508 12.45 40.54 -24.61
CA HIS A 508 11.88 39.39 -25.33
C HIS A 508 11.21 38.42 -24.34
N ASN A 509 9.90 38.26 -24.54
CA ASN A 509 9.07 37.20 -24.00
C ASN A 509 9.14 35.99 -24.94
N GLU A 510 9.27 34.77 -24.42
CA GLU A 510 8.79 33.57 -25.11
C GLU A 510 8.14 32.58 -24.13
N HIS A 511 6.83 32.44 -24.31
CA HIS A 511 6.03 31.26 -23.98
C HIS A 511 6.27 30.19 -25.07
N ASP A 512 6.52 28.94 -24.68
CA ASP A 512 5.98 27.71 -25.28
C ASP A 512 6.89 26.51 -24.97
N GLU A 513 6.42 25.54 -24.17
CA GLU A 513 6.81 24.13 -24.29
C GLU A 513 5.93 23.24 -23.38
N HIS A 514 4.67 23.03 -23.77
CA HIS A 514 3.83 21.96 -23.23
C HIS A 514 3.01 21.32 -24.36
N GLN A 515 3.63 20.41 -25.13
CA GLN A 515 2.95 19.37 -25.90
C GLN A 515 3.99 18.46 -26.53
N ARG A 516 4.17 17.24 -25.97
CA ARG A 516 4.66 16.04 -26.67
C ARG A 516 4.62 14.85 -25.73
N PHE A 517 4.29 13.69 -26.28
CA PHE A 517 4.24 12.34 -25.69
C PHE A 517 2.89 11.85 -25.12
N ALA A 518 1.87 11.91 -25.97
CA ALA A 518 0.93 10.81 -26.15
C ALA A 518 1.32 10.07 -27.44
N ASN A 519 1.82 8.83 -27.32
CA ASN A 519 1.82 7.76 -28.33
C ASN A 519 2.91 6.74 -27.98
N LYS A 520 2.51 5.57 -27.50
CA LYS A 520 2.97 4.25 -27.97
C LYS A 520 2.33 3.16 -27.11
N GLY A 521 1.36 2.46 -27.71
CA GLY A 521 1.07 1.08 -27.38
C GLY A 521 2.11 0.15 -28.01
N ILE A 522 2.40 -0.94 -27.30
CA ILE A 522 2.35 -2.36 -27.69
C ILE A 522 2.36 -3.13 -26.36
#